data_AF-A0A1W2DNU6-F1
#
_entry.id   AF-A0A1W2DNU6-F1
#
_cell.length_a   1.000
_cell.length_b   1.000
_cell.length_c   1.000
_cell.angle_alpha   90.00
_cell.angle_beta   90.00
_cell.angle_gamma   90.00
#
_symmetry.space_group_name_H-M   'P 1'
#
loop_
_entity.id
_entity.type
_entity.pdbx_description
1 polymer ?
#
loop_
_entity_poly.entity_id
_entity_poly.type
_entity_poly.pdbx_seq_one_letter_code
_entity_poly.pdbx_strand_id
1 'polypeptide(L)'
;MTNIKNVYDEVRVFFNEESEWDSAIKREWIEGFLRQKAWQGATDDTLRDAWRNLHMFVLYLAYSGETVVDEMTASEYSLAVEWMIVQIEDFKPNIKTVRHLFDVLQEFYSYLAAKKLIAETTELQQAAEFMTGGKRLKFIEAGTEEEELQGLFDEGEASSTKTLLTMPKDLGRIVGEAVERLMLKFSAYFQQENFVDDFDRALMLYLGPLGQMPEDENDDEFWLGFWDYFLFDYHLLSNDRTPLVQFNMDYSDRLSAEERKILQELMGAKFTVFYVESVINQDWVECINLLTEEKFRLPNPNYDYKLVKKLLFYGHVFLQQEEKELVMINFITSVEISNNLRRRIKEEIIRQKAMLELQQSGTTWSDFVQRHANAVRHTIDLLATWARVNVTSYAQVERKFPQPPSDGNAIIINSEVTELIGRFMPQFGYSRHDAVLAQKMWQDFAHMGTVNVRKPAAWASAVIFSYSQINSGESEVPAETLAEEMAVSKSSISVNRAKIFEVLKLERYDPRYLSEEGMVALLYDLQ
;
A
#
# COMPACT_ATOMS: atom_id res chain seq x y z
N MET A 1 34.88 8.01 6.95
CA MET A 1 34.92 9.39 6.44
C MET A 1 35.85 9.46 5.24
N THR A 2 35.33 9.15 4.07
CA THR A 2 35.97 9.34 2.77
C THR A 2 36.15 10.85 2.57
N ASN A 3 37.38 11.31 2.42
CA ASN A 3 37.70 12.72 2.22
C ASN A 3 37.36 13.09 0.76
N ILE A 4 36.15 13.62 0.53
CA ILE A 4 35.66 14.02 -0.80
C ILE A 4 36.41 15.28 -1.24
N LYS A 5 37.30 15.15 -2.24
CA LYS A 5 38.15 16.26 -2.70
C LYS A 5 37.70 16.85 -4.04
N ASN A 6 36.96 16.10 -4.84
CA ASN A 6 36.47 16.50 -6.17
C ASN A 6 35.26 15.64 -6.58
N VAL A 7 34.62 16.00 -7.69
CA VAL A 7 33.44 15.29 -8.22
C VAL A 7 33.66 13.78 -8.46
N TYR A 8 34.88 13.34 -8.77
CA TYR A 8 35.15 11.92 -9.03
C TYR A 8 35.14 11.09 -7.74
N ASP A 9 35.46 11.71 -6.60
CA ASP A 9 35.28 11.06 -5.31
C ASP A 9 33.79 10.89 -4.99
N GLU A 10 32.93 11.86 -5.36
CA GLU A 10 31.46 11.76 -5.20
C GLU A 10 30.89 10.62 -6.04
N VAL A 11 31.25 10.56 -7.34
CA VAL A 11 30.83 9.48 -8.24
C VAL A 11 31.30 8.11 -7.73
N ARG A 12 32.55 8.01 -7.27
CA ARG A 12 33.09 6.73 -6.79
C ARG A 12 32.43 6.27 -5.50
N VAL A 13 32.12 7.18 -4.57
CA VAL A 13 31.43 6.84 -3.33
C VAL A 13 30.05 6.27 -3.64
N PHE A 14 29.27 6.96 -4.49
CA PHE A 14 27.95 6.52 -4.92
C PHE A 14 27.96 5.08 -5.48
N PHE A 15 28.73 4.82 -6.55
CA PHE A 15 28.77 3.50 -7.18
C PHE A 15 29.48 2.40 -6.36
N ASN A 16 30.20 2.74 -5.28
CA ASN A 16 30.82 1.74 -4.40
C ASN A 16 29.94 1.39 -3.19
N GLU A 17 29.14 2.35 -2.72
CA GLU A 17 28.13 2.12 -1.67
C GLU A 17 26.92 1.38 -2.24
N GLU A 18 26.54 1.64 -3.50
CA GLU A 18 25.42 1.00 -4.20
C GLU A 18 25.84 -0.16 -5.13
N SER A 19 26.89 -0.91 -4.77
CA SER A 19 27.55 -1.92 -5.62
C SER A 19 26.69 -3.14 -6.04
N GLU A 20 25.41 -3.19 -5.66
CA GLU A 20 24.50 -4.31 -5.95
C GLU A 20 23.48 -4.01 -7.07
N TRP A 21 23.39 -2.77 -7.56
CA TRP A 21 22.42 -2.42 -8.61
C TRP A 21 23.00 -2.69 -10.01
N ASP A 22 22.30 -3.49 -10.84
CA ASP A 22 22.60 -3.65 -12.27
C ASP A 22 22.14 -2.38 -13.02
N SER A 23 22.84 -1.27 -12.76
CA SER A 23 22.44 0.06 -13.24
C SER A 23 22.59 0.17 -14.77
N ALA A 24 21.54 0.66 -15.43
CA ALA A 24 21.53 0.96 -16.86
C ALA A 24 22.67 1.90 -17.30
N ILE A 25 23.18 2.73 -16.38
CA ILE A 25 24.32 3.63 -16.62
C ILE A 25 25.53 3.20 -15.81
N LYS A 26 26.63 2.90 -16.51
CA LYS A 26 27.87 2.46 -15.88
C LYS A 26 28.68 3.63 -15.32
N ARG A 27 29.33 3.42 -14.16
CA ARG A 27 30.27 4.39 -13.55
C ARG A 27 31.30 4.94 -14.53
N GLU A 28 31.87 4.06 -15.36
CA GLU A 28 32.89 4.40 -16.35
C GLU A 28 32.38 5.41 -17.41
N TRP A 29 31.10 5.39 -17.73
CA TRP A 29 30.49 6.31 -18.68
C TRP A 29 30.39 7.72 -18.10
N ILE A 30 29.95 7.82 -16.85
CA ILE A 30 29.82 9.09 -16.12
C ILE A 30 31.19 9.70 -15.85
N GLU A 31 32.14 8.91 -15.33
CA GLU A 31 33.51 9.39 -15.15
C GLU A 31 34.13 9.83 -16.49
N GLY A 32 33.88 9.09 -17.57
CA GLY A 32 34.35 9.41 -18.91
C GLY A 32 33.80 10.72 -19.43
N PHE A 33 32.51 10.97 -19.24
CA PHE A 33 31.84 12.22 -19.60
C PHE A 33 32.38 13.42 -18.81
N LEU A 34 32.44 13.29 -17.48
CA LEU A 34 32.94 14.35 -16.60
C LEU A 34 34.41 14.69 -16.90
N ARG A 35 35.24 13.67 -17.19
CA ARG A 35 36.61 13.89 -17.67
C ARG A 35 36.60 14.69 -18.97
N GLN A 36 35.81 14.30 -19.96
CA GLN A 36 35.75 15.04 -21.23
C GLN A 36 35.36 16.51 -21.03
N LYS A 37 34.38 16.81 -20.17
CA LYS A 37 34.04 18.19 -19.81
C LYS A 37 35.19 18.92 -19.11
N ALA A 38 35.89 18.26 -18.18
CA ALA A 38 37.06 18.83 -17.52
C ALA A 38 38.18 19.16 -18.54
N TRP A 39 38.41 18.28 -19.53
CA TRP A 39 39.35 18.51 -20.64
C TRP A 39 38.94 19.69 -21.53
N GLN A 40 37.64 19.99 -21.64
CA GLN A 40 37.11 21.15 -22.35
C GLN A 40 37.16 22.45 -21.53
N GLY A 41 37.67 22.39 -20.29
CA GLY A 41 37.88 23.56 -19.43
C GLY A 41 36.79 23.81 -18.38
N ALA A 42 35.90 22.84 -18.13
CA ALA A 42 34.88 22.94 -17.08
C ALA A 42 35.52 23.03 -15.67
N THR A 43 34.96 23.86 -14.80
CA THR A 43 35.38 23.99 -13.38
C THR A 43 34.81 22.86 -12.54
N ASP A 44 35.40 22.58 -11.37
CA ASP A 44 34.89 21.53 -10.47
C ASP A 44 33.41 21.76 -10.09
N ASP A 45 33.00 23.01 -9.85
CA ASP A 45 31.60 23.36 -9.57
C ASP A 45 30.66 22.97 -10.71
N THR A 46 31.05 23.24 -11.97
CA THR A 46 30.25 22.84 -13.14
C THR A 46 30.20 21.32 -13.34
N LEU A 47 31.26 20.61 -12.95
CA LEU A 47 31.26 19.15 -13.01
C LEU A 47 30.39 18.54 -11.92
N ARG A 48 30.39 19.10 -10.70
CA ARG A 48 29.48 18.69 -9.61
C ARG A 48 28.04 18.97 -9.95
N ASP A 49 27.74 20.10 -10.59
CA ASP A 49 26.39 20.40 -11.06
C ASP A 49 25.91 19.41 -12.14
N ALA A 50 26.78 19.08 -13.11
CA ALA A 50 26.48 18.04 -14.09
C ALA A 50 26.29 16.67 -13.42
N TRP A 51 27.15 16.30 -12.48
CA TRP A 51 27.03 15.08 -11.70
C TRP A 51 25.72 15.03 -10.92
N ARG A 52 25.33 16.12 -10.24
CA ARG A 52 24.08 16.19 -9.49
C ARG A 52 22.88 15.87 -10.37
N ASN A 53 22.80 16.42 -11.58
CA ASN A 53 21.71 16.13 -12.52
C ASN A 53 21.73 14.67 -13.01
N LEU A 54 22.91 14.14 -13.34
CA LEU A 54 23.05 12.73 -13.72
C LEU A 54 22.73 11.78 -12.57
N HIS A 55 23.13 12.12 -11.35
CA HIS A 55 22.87 11.35 -10.14
C HIS A 55 21.37 11.22 -9.89
N MET A 56 20.60 12.32 -9.97
CA MET A 56 19.14 12.27 -9.85
C MET A 56 18.51 11.35 -10.92
N PHE A 57 19.04 11.38 -12.14
CA PHE A 57 18.55 10.53 -13.22
C PHE A 57 18.92 9.05 -13.01
N VAL A 58 20.13 8.75 -12.54
CA VAL A 58 20.54 7.38 -12.22
C VAL A 58 19.70 6.79 -11.08
N LEU A 59 19.36 7.59 -10.06
CA LEU A 59 18.44 7.17 -9.00
C LEU A 59 17.05 6.83 -9.55
N TYR A 60 16.54 7.62 -10.49
CA TYR A 60 15.27 7.30 -11.16
C TYR A 60 15.34 6.00 -11.98
N LEU A 61 16.45 5.76 -12.70
CA LEU A 61 16.63 4.52 -13.45
C LEU A 61 16.67 3.29 -12.53
N ALA A 62 17.30 3.42 -11.37
CA ALA A 62 17.27 2.38 -10.35
C ALA A 62 15.84 2.13 -9.85
N TYR A 63 15.09 3.21 -9.56
CA TYR A 63 13.69 3.12 -9.11
C TYR A 63 12.74 2.48 -10.14
N SER A 64 12.88 2.85 -11.42
CA SER A 64 12.03 2.33 -12.51
C SER A 64 12.38 0.89 -12.91
N GLY A 65 13.52 0.36 -12.46
CA GLY A 65 14.02 -0.95 -12.88
C GLY A 65 14.49 -1.00 -14.34
N GLU A 66 14.65 0.16 -14.99
CA GLU A 66 15.11 0.25 -16.36
C GLU A 66 16.57 -0.20 -16.47
N THR A 67 16.85 -1.10 -17.41
CA THR A 67 18.18 -1.69 -17.60
C THR A 67 18.87 -1.18 -18.86
N VAL A 68 18.12 -0.58 -19.80
CA VAL A 68 18.64 -0.09 -21.08
C VAL A 68 18.09 1.29 -21.37
N VAL A 69 18.97 2.29 -21.29
CA VAL A 69 18.62 3.70 -21.49
C VAL A 69 18.12 4.02 -22.91
N ASP A 70 18.48 3.21 -23.90
CA ASP A 70 18.06 3.37 -25.31
C ASP A 70 16.59 3.02 -25.54
N GLU A 71 15.96 2.28 -24.62
CA GLU A 71 14.57 1.86 -24.74
C GLU A 71 13.61 2.89 -24.12
N MET A 72 14.15 3.94 -23.49
CA MET A 72 13.36 5.00 -22.88
C MET A 72 12.69 5.91 -23.91
N THR A 73 11.40 6.10 -23.70
CA THR A 73 10.50 6.95 -24.48
C THR A 73 10.33 8.35 -23.90
N ALA A 74 9.78 9.26 -24.70
CA ALA A 74 9.53 10.62 -24.26
C ALA A 74 8.64 10.70 -22.99
N SER A 75 7.65 9.82 -22.84
CA SER A 75 6.78 9.75 -21.66
C SER A 75 7.52 9.30 -20.39
N GLU A 76 8.45 8.36 -20.49
CA GLU A 76 9.28 7.88 -19.37
C GLU A 76 10.27 8.95 -18.90
N TYR A 77 10.78 9.81 -19.78
CA TYR A 77 11.52 11.00 -19.36
C TYR A 77 10.63 12.01 -18.62
N SER A 78 9.35 12.12 -18.99
CA SER A 78 8.39 12.94 -18.25
C SER A 78 8.16 12.38 -16.84
N LEU A 79 8.02 11.05 -16.71
CA LEU A 79 7.93 10.35 -15.42
C LEU A 79 9.17 10.56 -14.56
N ALA A 80 10.37 10.54 -15.15
CA ALA A 80 11.61 10.82 -14.44
C ALA A 80 11.58 12.18 -13.75
N VAL A 81 11.08 13.21 -14.45
CA VAL A 81 10.94 14.55 -13.88
C VAL A 81 9.86 14.61 -12.82
N GLU A 82 8.71 13.94 -13.02
CA GLU A 82 7.65 13.85 -12.01
C GLU A 82 8.14 13.18 -10.72
N TRP A 83 8.89 12.08 -10.86
CA TRP A 83 9.53 11.38 -9.75
C TRP A 83 10.51 12.29 -9.00
N MET A 84 11.37 13.02 -9.71
CA MET A 84 12.31 13.95 -9.09
C MET A 84 11.60 15.07 -8.31
N ILE A 85 10.46 15.57 -8.79
CA ILE A 85 9.67 16.60 -8.10
C ILE A 85 9.13 16.09 -6.76
N VAL A 86 8.76 14.81 -6.69
CA VAL A 86 8.18 14.20 -5.49
C VAL A 86 9.26 13.76 -4.52
N GLN A 87 10.31 13.10 -5.01
CA GLN A 87 11.28 12.39 -4.16
C GLN A 87 12.52 13.22 -3.79
N ILE A 88 12.82 14.30 -4.53
CA ILE A 88 14.04 15.08 -4.31
C ILE A 88 13.68 16.44 -3.72
N GLU A 89 13.96 16.61 -2.43
CA GLU A 89 13.59 17.80 -1.63
C GLU A 89 14.03 19.13 -2.28
N ASP A 90 15.21 19.16 -2.90
CA ASP A 90 15.77 20.36 -3.54
C ASP A 90 15.38 20.56 -5.01
N PHE A 91 14.63 19.63 -5.62
CA PHE A 91 14.27 19.72 -7.04
C PHE A 91 13.04 20.60 -7.25
N LYS A 92 13.26 21.78 -7.86
CA LYS A 92 12.18 22.75 -8.05
C LYS A 92 11.41 22.48 -9.36
N PRO A 93 10.07 22.33 -9.34
CA PRO A 93 9.24 22.08 -10.52
C PRO A 93 9.07 23.36 -11.37
N ASN A 94 10.15 23.81 -12.02
CA ASN A 94 10.11 24.98 -12.91
C ASN A 94 10.90 24.72 -14.19
N ILE A 95 10.53 25.44 -15.25
CA ILE A 95 11.08 25.26 -16.60
C ILE A 95 12.60 25.39 -16.64
N LYS A 96 13.20 26.29 -15.85
CA LYS A 96 14.65 26.49 -15.88
C LYS A 96 15.38 25.27 -15.32
N THR A 97 14.89 24.73 -14.21
CA THR A 97 15.47 23.54 -13.57
C THR A 97 15.30 22.32 -14.46
N VAL A 98 14.11 22.07 -14.99
CA VAL A 98 13.85 20.92 -15.87
C VAL A 98 14.60 21.03 -17.20
N ARG A 99 14.69 22.22 -17.78
CA ARG A 99 15.50 22.43 -19.00
C ARG A 99 16.98 22.16 -18.75
N HIS A 100 17.52 22.65 -17.63
CA HIS A 100 18.91 22.40 -17.27
C HIS A 100 19.21 20.89 -17.09
N LEU A 101 18.28 20.15 -16.48
CA LEU A 101 18.37 18.69 -16.41
C LEU A 101 18.45 18.07 -17.81
N PHE A 102 17.53 18.41 -18.72
CA PHE A 102 17.55 17.92 -20.09
C PHE A 102 18.80 18.34 -20.87
N ASP A 103 19.30 19.56 -20.68
CA ASP A 103 20.54 20.04 -21.32
C ASP A 103 21.74 19.16 -20.89
N VAL A 104 21.86 18.85 -19.60
CA VAL A 104 22.91 17.95 -19.09
C VAL A 104 22.74 16.54 -19.64
N LEU A 105 21.52 16.00 -19.68
CA LEU A 105 21.24 14.67 -20.23
C LEU A 105 21.56 14.60 -21.72
N GLN A 106 21.19 15.61 -22.51
CA GLN A 106 21.49 15.65 -23.94
C GLN A 106 22.99 15.71 -24.22
N GLU A 107 23.76 16.48 -23.42
CA GLU A 107 25.22 16.49 -23.52
C GLU A 107 25.82 15.14 -23.16
N PHE A 108 25.29 14.47 -22.14
CA PHE A 108 25.72 13.13 -21.75
C PHE A 108 25.40 12.08 -22.83
N TYR A 109 24.20 12.09 -23.39
CA TYR A 109 23.80 11.16 -24.45
C TYR A 109 24.61 11.41 -25.73
N SER A 110 24.87 12.68 -26.07
CA SER A 110 25.76 13.03 -27.18
C SER A 110 27.17 12.44 -26.99
N TYR A 111 27.68 12.43 -25.76
CA TYR A 111 28.94 11.78 -25.41
C TYR A 111 28.86 10.25 -25.62
N LEU A 112 27.81 9.60 -25.14
CA LEU A 112 27.61 8.15 -25.29
C LEU A 112 27.45 7.74 -26.75
N ALA A 113 26.66 8.48 -27.53
CA ALA A 113 26.43 8.24 -28.95
C ALA A 113 27.74 8.38 -29.75
N ALA A 114 28.56 9.40 -29.43
CA ALA A 114 29.89 9.56 -30.04
C ALA A 114 30.84 8.38 -29.73
N LYS A 115 30.63 7.69 -28.60
CA LYS A 115 31.34 6.47 -28.21
C LYS A 115 30.69 5.18 -28.72
N LYS A 116 29.55 5.28 -29.43
CA LYS A 116 28.72 4.14 -29.88
C LYS A 116 28.25 3.25 -28.73
N LEU A 117 28.01 3.85 -27.57
CA LEU A 117 27.46 3.16 -26.40
C LEU A 117 25.92 3.14 -26.42
N ILE A 118 25.31 4.09 -27.13
CA ILE A 118 23.87 4.21 -27.35
C ILE A 118 23.59 4.42 -28.85
N ALA A 119 22.39 4.04 -29.29
CA ALA A 119 21.96 4.08 -30.69
C ALA A 119 21.19 5.35 -31.05
N GLU A 120 20.25 5.80 -30.21
CA GLU A 120 19.32 6.90 -30.52
C GLU A 120 19.17 7.89 -29.36
N THR A 121 18.89 9.16 -29.68
CA THR A 121 18.68 10.24 -28.69
C THR A 121 17.43 11.06 -28.99
N THR A 122 16.55 10.54 -29.85
CA THR A 122 15.36 11.21 -30.38
C THR A 122 14.31 11.43 -29.29
N GLU A 123 14.02 10.40 -28.51
CA GLU A 123 13.02 10.42 -27.43
C GLU A 123 13.35 11.46 -26.35
N LEU A 124 14.62 11.53 -25.94
CA LEU A 124 15.11 12.54 -24.99
C LEU A 124 14.92 13.98 -25.53
N GLN A 125 15.15 14.20 -26.82
CA GLN A 125 14.96 15.52 -27.44
C GLN A 125 13.48 15.87 -27.51
N GLN A 126 12.62 14.92 -27.90
CA GLN A 126 11.17 15.10 -27.94
C GLN A 126 10.61 15.46 -26.55
N ALA A 127 11.01 14.74 -25.51
CA ALA A 127 10.63 15.05 -24.13
C ALA A 127 11.05 16.46 -23.72
N ALA A 128 12.31 16.84 -23.98
CA ALA A 128 12.82 18.16 -23.64
C ALA A 128 12.05 19.29 -24.33
N GLU A 129 11.75 19.14 -25.62
CA GLU A 129 10.99 20.10 -26.42
C GLU A 129 9.54 20.22 -25.93
N PHE A 130 8.87 19.10 -25.68
CA PHE A 130 7.49 19.09 -25.21
C PHE A 130 7.35 19.71 -23.82
N MET A 131 8.18 19.29 -22.87
CA MET A 131 8.08 19.70 -21.47
C MET A 131 8.51 21.14 -21.25
N THR A 132 9.53 21.61 -21.98
CA THR A 132 10.18 22.90 -21.72
C THR A 132 10.06 23.93 -22.85
N GLY A 133 9.48 23.59 -23.99
CA GLY A 133 9.31 24.50 -25.14
C GLY A 133 8.29 25.62 -24.93
N GLY A 134 7.39 25.46 -23.95
CA GLY A 134 6.33 26.42 -23.64
C GLY A 134 6.67 27.48 -22.57
N LYS A 135 5.66 28.28 -22.20
CA LYS A 135 5.74 29.23 -21.06
C LYS A 135 5.44 28.59 -19.70
N ARG A 136 4.91 27.37 -19.70
CA ARG A 136 4.63 26.55 -18.51
C ARG A 136 5.22 25.16 -18.73
N LEU A 137 5.64 24.53 -17.64
CA LEU A 137 6.08 23.14 -17.66
C LEU A 137 4.89 22.26 -18.05
N LYS A 138 5.09 21.39 -19.03
CA LYS A 138 4.12 20.38 -19.46
C LYS A 138 4.68 18.99 -19.16
N PHE A 139 3.79 18.03 -18.99
CA PHE A 139 4.13 16.62 -18.81
C PHE A 139 3.37 15.82 -19.87
N ILE A 140 4.01 14.78 -20.39
CA ILE A 140 3.45 13.94 -21.44
C ILE A 140 2.52 12.92 -20.76
N GLU A 141 1.27 12.84 -21.21
CA GLU A 141 0.31 11.83 -20.73
C GLU A 141 0.43 10.54 -21.57
N ALA A 142 0.15 9.39 -20.97
CA ALA A 142 0.24 8.10 -21.65
C ALA A 142 -0.92 7.98 -22.67
N GLY A 143 -0.60 7.78 -23.96
CA GLY A 143 -1.59 7.73 -25.05
C GLY A 143 -1.69 9.00 -25.91
N THR A 144 -0.99 10.08 -25.56
CA THR A 144 -0.86 11.29 -26.41
C THR A 144 0.12 11.11 -27.59
N GLU A 145 0.74 9.94 -27.70
CA GLU A 145 1.86 9.65 -28.63
C GLU A 145 1.50 9.79 -30.11
N GLU A 146 0.26 9.51 -30.51
CA GLU A 146 -0.11 9.55 -31.94
C GLU A 146 -0.70 10.90 -32.39
N GLU A 147 -1.53 11.59 -31.59
CA GLU A 147 -2.26 12.77 -32.10
C GLU A 147 -1.54 14.12 -31.90
N GLU A 148 -0.85 14.36 -30.78
CA GLU A 148 -0.20 15.66 -30.52
C GLU A 148 1.26 15.72 -31.00
N LEU A 149 1.97 14.58 -31.00
CA LEU A 149 3.37 14.49 -31.43
C LEU A 149 3.52 14.42 -32.96
N GLN A 150 2.61 13.76 -33.68
CA GLN A 150 2.56 13.83 -35.16
C GLN A 150 2.16 15.22 -35.66
N GLY A 151 1.29 15.93 -34.92
CA GLY A 151 0.87 17.29 -35.27
C GLY A 151 1.99 18.34 -35.25
N LEU A 152 3.14 18.05 -34.65
CA LEU A 152 4.33 18.91 -34.65
C LEU A 152 5.22 18.71 -35.89
N PHE A 153 5.05 17.60 -36.64
CA PHE A 153 5.96 17.24 -37.73
C PHE A 153 5.30 16.87 -39.07
N ASP A 154 3.97 16.74 -39.17
CA ASP A 154 3.30 16.37 -40.43
C ASP A 154 2.36 17.48 -40.99
N GLU A 155 2.93 18.40 -41.77
CA GLU A 155 2.20 19.01 -42.90
C GLU A 155 2.32 18.09 -44.13
N GLY A 156 1.60 16.96 -44.14
CA GLY A 156 1.61 16.12 -45.34
C GLY A 156 0.94 14.76 -45.21
N GLU A 157 -0.26 14.65 -45.77
CA GLU A 157 -0.93 13.40 -46.18
C GLU A 157 -1.64 12.58 -45.10
N ALA A 158 -2.93 12.88 -44.96
CA ALA A 158 -3.91 11.94 -44.44
C ALA A 158 -3.98 10.65 -45.30
N SER A 159 -3.88 9.48 -44.67
CA SER A 159 -4.61 8.30 -45.14
C SER A 159 -4.83 7.27 -44.02
N SER A 160 -6.11 7.00 -43.78
CA SER A 160 -6.61 5.90 -42.95
C SER A 160 -6.05 4.53 -43.36
N THR A 161 -5.79 3.68 -42.38
CA THR A 161 -6.27 2.27 -42.37
C THR A 161 -6.16 1.70 -40.96
N LYS A 162 -7.27 1.75 -40.21
CA LYS A 162 -7.47 0.96 -38.98
C LYS A 162 -7.46 -0.52 -39.33
N THR A 163 -6.42 -1.24 -38.90
CA THR A 163 -6.43 -2.70 -38.84
C THR A 163 -6.26 -3.11 -37.38
N LEU A 164 -7.40 -3.40 -36.74
CA LEU A 164 -7.48 -4.24 -35.54
C LEU A 164 -6.88 -5.61 -35.86
N LEU A 165 -5.95 -6.08 -35.03
CA LEU A 165 -5.70 -7.49 -34.62
C LEU A 165 -4.23 -7.69 -34.22
N THR A 166 -3.87 -7.24 -33.01
CA THR A 166 -2.81 -7.77 -32.13
C THR A 166 -2.92 -6.96 -30.83
N MET A 167 -2.90 -7.60 -29.64
CA MET A 167 -2.77 -6.88 -28.37
C MET A 167 -1.52 -5.98 -28.45
N PRO A 168 -1.65 -4.64 -28.45
CA PRO A 168 -0.49 -3.77 -28.57
C PRO A 168 0.35 -3.89 -27.30
N LYS A 169 1.66 -4.09 -27.43
CA LYS A 169 2.61 -3.95 -26.32
C LYS A 169 2.46 -2.60 -25.60
N ASP A 170 1.95 -1.60 -26.33
CA ASP A 170 1.74 -0.23 -25.89
C ASP A 170 0.63 -0.09 -24.86
N LEU A 171 -0.40 -0.97 -24.85
CA LEU A 171 -1.49 -0.87 -23.88
C LEU A 171 -1.03 -1.24 -22.47
N GLY A 172 -0.16 -2.26 -22.33
CA GLY A 172 0.45 -2.63 -21.04
C GLY A 172 1.38 -1.54 -20.51
N ARG A 173 2.11 -0.86 -21.41
CA ARG A 173 3.00 0.26 -21.07
C ARG A 173 2.23 1.50 -20.62
N ILE A 174 1.17 1.88 -21.36
CA ILE A 174 0.29 3.01 -21.02
C ILE A 174 -0.37 2.83 -19.65
N VAL A 175 -0.81 1.60 -19.34
CA VAL A 175 -1.36 1.27 -18.02
C VAL A 175 -0.28 1.32 -16.94
N GLY A 176 0.92 0.81 -17.22
CA GLY A 176 2.07 0.88 -16.30
C GLY A 176 2.44 2.31 -15.91
N GLU A 177 2.65 3.20 -16.90
CA GLU A 177 3.00 4.60 -16.67
C GLU A 177 1.94 5.36 -15.86
N ALA A 178 0.67 5.16 -16.17
CA ALA A 178 -0.41 5.82 -15.47
C ALA A 178 -0.60 5.30 -14.04
N VAL A 179 -0.29 4.02 -13.79
CA VAL A 179 -0.20 3.46 -12.43
C VAL A 179 0.99 4.08 -11.68
N GLU A 180 2.16 4.24 -12.31
CA GLU A 180 3.32 4.89 -11.69
C GLU A 180 3.06 6.36 -11.30
N ARG A 181 2.44 7.16 -12.20
CA ARG A 181 2.02 8.54 -11.85
C ARG A 181 1.06 8.56 -10.66
N LEU A 182 0.11 7.63 -10.61
CA LEU A 182 -0.80 7.49 -9.48
C LEU A 182 -0.06 7.13 -8.19
N MET A 183 0.91 6.21 -8.24
CA MET A 183 1.74 5.85 -7.08
C MET A 183 2.54 7.02 -6.53
N LEU A 184 3.13 7.84 -7.40
CA LEU A 184 3.82 9.08 -6.99
C LEU A 184 2.86 10.06 -6.30
N LYS A 185 1.66 10.24 -6.84
CA LYS A 185 0.63 11.11 -6.25
C LYS A 185 0.08 10.57 -4.94
N PHE A 186 -0.06 9.24 -4.79
CA PHE A 186 -0.41 8.60 -3.52
C PHE A 186 0.65 8.86 -2.47
N SER A 187 1.92 8.60 -2.79
CA SER A 187 3.04 8.84 -1.88
C SER A 187 3.05 10.29 -1.39
N ALA A 188 3.00 11.26 -2.30
CA ALA A 188 2.98 12.68 -1.94
C ALA A 188 1.75 13.08 -1.11
N TYR A 189 0.60 12.46 -1.34
CA TYR A 189 -0.62 12.77 -0.58
C TYR A 189 -0.58 12.22 0.84
N PHE A 190 -0.15 10.97 1.03
CA PHE A 190 -0.11 10.31 2.34
C PHE A 190 1.11 10.66 3.19
N GLN A 191 2.12 11.34 2.63
CA GLN A 191 3.23 11.92 3.40
C GLN A 191 2.87 13.23 4.15
N GLN A 192 1.64 13.74 4.01
CA GLN A 192 1.19 14.93 4.74
C GLN A 192 1.04 14.67 6.25
N GLU A 193 1.24 15.70 7.08
CA GLU A 193 1.25 15.59 8.56
C GLU A 193 -0.02 14.94 9.15
N ASN A 194 -1.17 15.07 8.48
CA ASN A 194 -2.44 14.53 8.94
C ASN A 194 -2.57 13.00 8.80
N PHE A 195 -1.62 12.33 8.15
CA PHE A 195 -1.61 10.88 7.94
C PHE A 195 -0.47 10.17 8.69
N VAL A 196 0.34 10.89 9.47
CA VAL A 196 1.49 10.29 10.19
C VAL A 196 1.04 9.17 11.13
N ASP A 197 0.02 9.42 11.97
CA ASP A 197 -0.53 8.41 12.88
C ASP A 197 -1.12 7.20 12.12
N ASP A 198 -1.71 7.46 10.93
CA ASP A 198 -2.25 6.41 10.06
C ASP A 198 -1.14 5.54 9.46
N PHE A 199 -0.05 6.16 9.02
CA PHE A 199 1.10 5.48 8.45
C PHE A 199 1.84 4.64 9.49
N ASP A 200 2.07 5.20 10.68
CA ASP A 200 2.71 4.51 11.81
C ASP A 200 1.88 3.30 12.25
N ARG A 201 0.56 3.47 12.39
CA ARG A 201 -0.35 2.36 12.71
C ARG A 201 -0.36 1.31 11.60
N ALA A 202 -0.38 1.73 10.33
CA ALA A 202 -0.33 0.80 9.21
C ALA A 202 0.95 -0.04 9.22
N LEU A 203 2.11 0.57 9.43
CA LEU A 203 3.39 -0.14 9.52
C LEU A 203 3.40 -1.15 10.67
N MET A 204 2.95 -0.75 11.87
CA MET A 204 2.84 -1.66 13.01
C MET A 204 1.93 -2.86 12.71
N LEU A 205 0.78 -2.62 12.06
CA LEU A 205 -0.14 -3.67 11.67
C LEU A 205 0.44 -4.57 10.59
N TYR A 206 1.14 -4.03 9.60
CA TYR A 206 1.72 -4.79 8.48
C TYR A 206 2.87 -5.70 8.93
N LEU A 207 3.75 -5.20 9.80
CA LEU A 207 4.85 -5.97 10.37
C LEU A 207 4.35 -7.03 11.38
N GLY A 208 3.32 -6.68 12.14
CA GLY A 208 2.87 -7.46 13.27
C GLY A 208 3.85 -7.46 14.45
N PRO A 209 3.51 -8.08 15.58
CA PRO A 209 4.25 -7.95 16.85
C PRO A 209 5.69 -8.47 16.83
N LEU A 210 6.03 -9.36 15.89
CA LEU A 210 7.37 -9.94 15.76
C LEU A 210 8.11 -9.46 14.51
N GLY A 211 7.45 -8.67 13.65
CA GLY A 211 8.06 -8.13 12.45
C GLY A 211 9.08 -7.05 12.80
N GLN A 212 10.14 -6.97 12.01
CA GLN A 212 11.12 -5.90 12.09
C GLN A 212 11.11 -5.15 10.77
N MET A 213 11.39 -3.85 10.82
CA MET A 213 11.67 -3.09 9.60
C MET A 213 12.84 -3.77 8.85
N PRO A 214 12.80 -3.75 7.51
CA PRO A 214 13.92 -4.25 6.72
C PRO A 214 15.22 -3.52 7.12
N GLU A 215 16.35 -4.23 7.09
CA GLU A 215 17.67 -3.62 7.36
C GLU A 215 18.07 -2.65 6.25
N ASP A 216 17.60 -2.89 5.03
CA ASP A 216 17.74 -2.01 3.88
C ASP A 216 16.50 -1.09 3.77
N GLU A 217 16.73 0.21 3.83
CA GLU A 217 15.67 1.22 3.69
C GLU A 217 15.07 1.22 2.26
N ASN A 218 15.77 0.64 1.28
CA ASN A 218 15.35 0.52 -0.12
C ASN A 218 14.87 -0.90 -0.49
N ASP A 219 14.37 -1.69 0.46
CA ASP A 219 13.77 -2.99 0.16
C ASP A 219 12.45 -2.83 -0.62
N ASP A 220 12.56 -2.83 -1.96
CA ASP A 220 11.44 -2.65 -2.87
C ASP A 220 10.35 -3.71 -2.68
N GLU A 221 10.70 -4.96 -2.36
CA GLU A 221 9.72 -6.04 -2.15
C GLU A 221 8.88 -5.76 -0.90
N PHE A 222 9.52 -5.33 0.18
CA PHE A 222 8.83 -4.89 1.39
C PHE A 222 7.89 -3.71 1.11
N TRP A 223 8.41 -2.65 0.48
CA TRP A 223 7.63 -1.42 0.26
C TRP A 223 6.48 -1.62 -0.73
N LEU A 224 6.67 -2.40 -1.79
CA LEU A 224 5.58 -2.76 -2.72
C LEU A 224 4.47 -3.51 -1.99
N GLY A 225 4.82 -4.48 -1.14
CA GLY A 225 3.83 -5.21 -0.33
C GLY A 225 3.14 -4.34 0.71
N PHE A 226 3.89 -3.44 1.36
CA PHE A 226 3.33 -2.49 2.31
C PHE A 226 2.35 -1.53 1.63
N TRP A 227 2.70 -0.97 0.47
CA TRP A 227 1.81 -0.07 -0.27
C TRP A 227 0.55 -0.77 -0.80
N ASP A 228 0.67 -2.03 -1.24
CA ASP A 228 -0.49 -2.88 -1.59
C ASP A 228 -1.42 -3.09 -0.38
N TYR A 229 -0.87 -3.35 0.81
CA TYR A 229 -1.68 -3.41 2.02
C TYR A 229 -2.29 -2.03 2.39
N PHE A 230 -1.46 -0.98 2.43
CA PHE A 230 -1.87 0.34 2.90
C PHE A 230 -2.97 0.92 2.01
N LEU A 231 -2.82 0.88 0.69
CA LEU A 231 -3.77 1.53 -0.20
C LEU A 231 -5.14 0.84 -0.21
N PHE A 232 -5.15 -0.49 -0.17
CA PHE A 232 -6.34 -1.28 -0.42
C PHE A 232 -7.01 -1.84 0.85
N ASP A 233 -6.22 -2.23 1.85
CA ASP A 233 -6.68 -3.01 3.01
C ASP A 233 -6.67 -2.21 4.33
N TYR A 234 -5.85 -1.16 4.44
CA TYR A 234 -5.80 -0.31 5.65
C TYR A 234 -7.06 0.54 5.79
N HIS A 235 -7.48 0.81 7.03
CA HIS A 235 -8.59 1.69 7.34
C HIS A 235 -8.11 2.91 8.12
N LEU A 236 -8.37 4.10 7.57
CA LEU A 236 -8.00 5.37 8.18
C LEU A 236 -8.66 5.55 9.55
N LEU A 237 -7.89 6.00 10.53
CA LEU A 237 -8.31 6.21 11.92
C LEU A 237 -9.57 7.09 12.03
N SER A 238 -9.59 8.18 11.26
CA SER A 238 -10.62 9.23 11.37
C SER A 238 -12.00 8.82 10.85
N ASN A 239 -12.06 7.97 9.82
CA ASN A 239 -13.29 7.75 9.06
C ASN A 239 -13.54 6.31 8.62
N ASP A 240 -12.63 5.39 8.91
CA ASP A 240 -12.74 3.95 8.64
C ASP A 240 -12.86 3.62 7.13
N ARG A 241 -12.35 4.50 6.26
CA ARG A 241 -12.25 4.27 4.81
C ARG A 241 -10.86 3.80 4.44
N THR A 242 -10.75 3.13 3.28
CA THR A 242 -9.45 2.83 2.70
C THR A 242 -8.79 4.10 2.15
N PRO A 243 -7.45 4.18 2.16
CA PRO A 243 -6.70 5.28 1.57
C PRO A 243 -7.10 5.57 0.11
N LEU A 244 -7.32 4.56 -0.74
CA LEU A 244 -7.78 4.77 -2.11
C LEU A 244 -9.12 5.52 -2.19
N VAL A 245 -10.09 5.15 -1.36
CA VAL A 245 -11.40 5.83 -1.32
C VAL A 245 -11.22 7.28 -0.87
N GLN A 246 -10.41 7.53 0.15
CA GLN A 246 -10.16 8.88 0.65
C GLN A 246 -9.45 9.75 -0.39
N PHE A 247 -8.42 9.22 -1.04
CA PHE A 247 -7.70 9.92 -2.10
C PHE A 247 -8.62 10.27 -3.28
N ASN A 248 -9.46 9.34 -3.71
CA ASN A 248 -10.44 9.60 -4.77
C ASN A 248 -11.41 10.74 -4.40
N MET A 249 -11.86 10.80 -3.14
CA MET A 249 -12.75 11.87 -2.68
C MET A 249 -12.09 13.24 -2.68
N ASP A 250 -10.82 13.32 -2.31
CA ASP A 250 -10.13 14.61 -2.12
C ASP A 250 -9.37 15.09 -3.37
N TYR A 251 -8.96 14.16 -4.23
CA TYR A 251 -7.98 14.43 -5.28
C TYR A 251 -8.43 14.07 -6.70
N SER A 252 -9.56 13.39 -6.89
CA SER A 252 -10.03 12.96 -8.23
C SER A 252 -10.12 14.09 -9.25
N ASP A 253 -10.49 15.31 -8.83
CA ASP A 253 -10.59 16.47 -9.72
C ASP A 253 -9.25 16.93 -10.32
N ARG A 254 -8.13 16.54 -9.71
CA ARG A 254 -6.75 16.91 -10.13
C ARG A 254 -6.08 15.82 -10.97
N LEU A 255 -6.74 14.69 -11.18
CA LEU A 255 -6.24 13.58 -11.98
C LEU A 255 -6.64 13.74 -13.45
N SER A 256 -5.82 13.20 -14.36
CA SER A 256 -6.16 13.07 -15.78
C SER A 256 -7.37 12.13 -15.98
N ALA A 257 -7.90 12.06 -17.20
CA ALA A 257 -8.99 11.14 -17.50
C ALA A 257 -8.55 9.67 -17.36
N GLU A 258 -7.33 9.32 -17.79
CA GLU A 258 -6.80 7.96 -17.63
C GLU A 258 -6.56 7.62 -16.16
N GLU A 259 -5.94 8.53 -15.41
CA GLU A 259 -5.65 8.34 -13.98
C GLU A 259 -6.94 8.13 -13.17
N ARG A 260 -8.01 8.87 -13.50
CA ARG A 260 -9.32 8.65 -12.87
C ARG A 260 -9.88 7.28 -13.21
N LYS A 261 -9.78 6.84 -14.47
CA LYS A 261 -10.28 5.53 -14.90
C LYS A 261 -9.54 4.41 -14.15
N ILE A 262 -8.20 4.47 -14.10
CA ILE A 262 -7.38 3.51 -13.38
C ILE A 262 -7.69 3.54 -11.88
N LEU A 263 -7.80 4.73 -11.27
CA LEU A 263 -8.20 4.84 -9.87
C LEU A 263 -9.54 4.17 -9.59
N GLN A 264 -10.53 4.33 -10.47
CA GLN A 264 -11.82 3.64 -10.34
C GLN A 264 -11.70 2.12 -10.48
N GLU A 265 -10.80 1.63 -11.35
CA GLU A 265 -10.52 0.19 -11.48
C GLU A 265 -9.80 -0.36 -10.24
N LEU A 266 -8.81 0.36 -9.70
CA LEU A 266 -8.10 0.00 -8.45
C LEU A 266 -9.07 -0.04 -7.25
N MET A 267 -10.01 0.91 -7.15
CA MET A 267 -11.05 0.90 -6.12
C MET A 267 -11.99 -0.32 -6.23
N GLY A 268 -12.07 -0.96 -7.39
CA GLY A 268 -12.82 -2.19 -7.62
C GLY A 268 -12.06 -3.47 -7.29
N ALA A 269 -10.78 -3.36 -6.93
CA ALA A 269 -9.93 -4.50 -6.63
C ALA A 269 -10.36 -5.22 -5.36
N LYS A 270 -10.16 -6.54 -5.34
CA LYS A 270 -10.49 -7.38 -4.19
C LYS A 270 -9.31 -8.23 -3.80
N PHE A 271 -8.96 -8.17 -2.52
CA PHE A 271 -7.98 -9.09 -1.95
C PHE A 271 -8.46 -10.53 -2.15
N THR A 272 -7.62 -11.33 -2.79
CA THR A 272 -7.98 -12.69 -3.21
C THR A 272 -6.84 -13.63 -2.87
N VAL A 273 -7.18 -14.74 -2.22
CA VAL A 273 -6.24 -15.85 -1.97
C VAL A 273 -6.59 -16.97 -2.95
N PHE A 274 -5.64 -17.39 -3.78
CA PHE A 274 -5.91 -18.34 -4.85
C PHE A 274 -4.72 -19.24 -5.20
N TYR A 275 -5.00 -20.31 -5.94
CA TYR A 275 -3.96 -21.18 -6.49
C TYR A 275 -4.33 -21.58 -7.92
N VAL A 276 -3.31 -21.92 -8.72
CA VAL A 276 -3.50 -22.38 -10.09
C VAL A 276 -3.91 -23.85 -10.09
N GLU A 277 -5.07 -24.15 -10.67
CA GLU A 277 -5.56 -25.52 -10.85
C GLU A 277 -4.98 -26.15 -12.11
N SER A 278 -5.05 -25.42 -13.23
CA SER A 278 -4.58 -25.89 -14.53
C SER A 278 -4.06 -24.76 -15.42
N VAL A 279 -3.13 -25.10 -16.31
CA VAL A 279 -2.69 -24.20 -17.39
C VAL A 279 -3.59 -24.48 -18.58
N ILE A 280 -4.26 -23.45 -19.08
CA ILE A 280 -5.22 -23.58 -20.19
C ILE A 280 -4.44 -23.59 -21.52
N ASN A 281 -3.59 -22.59 -21.72
CA ASN A 281 -2.74 -22.43 -22.89
C ASN A 281 -1.48 -21.62 -22.54
N GLN A 282 -0.75 -21.13 -23.54
CA GLN A 282 0.45 -20.32 -23.31
C GLN A 282 0.14 -18.98 -22.63
N ASP A 283 -1.07 -18.44 -22.81
CA ASP A 283 -1.44 -17.10 -22.38
C ASP A 283 -2.24 -17.08 -21.06
N TRP A 284 -2.89 -18.19 -20.70
CA TRP A 284 -3.88 -18.22 -19.61
C TRP A 284 -3.76 -19.41 -18.67
N VAL A 285 -4.03 -19.14 -17.39
CA VAL A 285 -4.19 -20.14 -16.33
C VAL A 285 -5.58 -20.09 -15.70
N GLU A 286 -6.07 -21.25 -15.25
CA GLU A 286 -7.29 -21.36 -14.44
C GLU A 286 -6.90 -21.38 -12.95
N CYS A 287 -7.46 -20.44 -12.20
CA CYS A 287 -7.25 -20.25 -10.78
C CYS A 287 -8.51 -20.60 -9.99
N ILE A 288 -8.33 -21.05 -8.75
CA ILE A 288 -9.40 -21.24 -7.79
C ILE A 288 -9.18 -20.30 -6.60
N ASN A 289 -10.19 -19.51 -6.27
CA ASN A 289 -10.24 -18.76 -5.02
C ASN A 289 -10.31 -19.74 -3.84
N LEU A 290 -9.34 -19.70 -2.94
CA LEU A 290 -9.25 -20.61 -1.79
C LEU A 290 -10.47 -20.50 -0.86
N LEU A 291 -11.00 -19.29 -0.69
CA LEU A 291 -12.06 -18.98 0.28
C LEU A 291 -13.45 -19.27 -0.30
N THR A 292 -13.71 -18.81 -1.53
CA THR A 292 -15.04 -18.92 -2.17
C THR A 292 -15.20 -20.13 -3.08
N GLU A 293 -14.09 -20.80 -3.45
CA GLU A 293 -14.04 -21.88 -4.46
C GLU A 293 -14.46 -21.45 -5.87
N GLU A 294 -14.62 -20.15 -6.10
CA GLU A 294 -14.89 -19.59 -7.41
C GLU A 294 -13.70 -19.79 -8.35
N LYS A 295 -13.99 -20.22 -9.58
CA LYS A 295 -13.00 -20.37 -10.64
C LYS A 295 -12.90 -19.10 -11.45
N PHE A 296 -11.67 -18.71 -11.76
CA PHE A 296 -11.41 -17.54 -12.58
C PHE A 296 -10.12 -17.71 -13.39
N ARG A 297 -9.86 -16.80 -14.32
CA ARG A 297 -8.70 -16.87 -15.22
C ARG A 297 -7.76 -15.70 -15.00
N LEU A 298 -6.47 -15.96 -15.09
CA LEU A 298 -5.42 -14.94 -15.06
C LEU A 298 -4.40 -15.19 -16.17
N PRO A 299 -3.66 -14.15 -16.59
CA PRO A 299 -2.54 -14.31 -17.51
C PRO A 299 -1.52 -15.33 -16.99
N ASN A 300 -0.95 -16.12 -17.89
CA ASN A 300 0.04 -17.13 -17.53
C ASN A 300 1.34 -16.46 -17.09
N PRO A 301 1.83 -16.72 -15.86
CA PRO A 301 3.03 -16.06 -15.34
C PRO A 301 4.34 -16.66 -15.87
N ASN A 302 4.31 -17.53 -16.90
CA ASN A 302 5.48 -18.15 -17.53
C ASN A 302 6.42 -18.96 -16.60
N TYR A 303 5.94 -19.39 -15.43
CA TYR A 303 6.69 -20.25 -14.51
C TYR A 303 6.71 -21.74 -14.93
N ASP A 304 7.65 -22.52 -14.36
CA ASP A 304 7.63 -23.99 -14.45
C ASP A 304 6.33 -24.53 -13.83
N TYR A 305 5.54 -25.25 -14.64
CA TYR A 305 4.29 -25.89 -14.28
C TYR A 305 4.34 -26.69 -12.96
N LYS A 306 5.48 -27.35 -12.66
CA LYS A 306 5.63 -28.13 -11.43
C LYS A 306 5.75 -27.27 -10.19
N LEU A 307 6.30 -26.06 -10.32
CA LEU A 307 6.41 -25.09 -9.22
C LEU A 307 5.07 -24.39 -9.01
N VAL A 308 4.42 -23.93 -10.08
CA VAL A 308 3.14 -23.20 -10.02
C VAL A 308 2.05 -23.94 -9.24
N LYS A 309 1.97 -25.26 -9.36
CA LYS A 309 0.98 -26.08 -8.64
C LYS A 309 1.15 -26.11 -7.13
N LYS A 310 2.33 -25.75 -6.62
CA LYS A 310 2.63 -25.71 -5.19
C LYS A 310 2.57 -24.30 -4.62
N LEU A 311 2.31 -23.30 -5.45
CA LEU A 311 2.22 -21.92 -5.00
C LEU A 311 0.80 -21.60 -4.54
N LEU A 312 0.71 -20.90 -3.42
CA LEU A 312 -0.45 -20.13 -3.04
C LEU A 312 -0.15 -18.67 -3.29
N PHE A 313 -1.08 -18.00 -3.96
CA PHE A 313 -1.01 -16.59 -4.28
C PHE A 313 -1.99 -15.81 -3.42
N TYR A 314 -1.61 -14.61 -3.02
CA TYR A 314 -2.52 -13.65 -2.41
C TYR A 314 -2.13 -12.23 -2.79
N GLY A 315 -3.15 -11.38 -2.95
CA GLY A 315 -2.99 -9.99 -3.39
C GLY A 315 -4.29 -9.48 -4.01
N HIS A 316 -4.23 -8.28 -4.60
CA HIS A 316 -5.39 -7.64 -5.19
C HIS A 316 -5.57 -8.01 -6.66
N VAL A 317 -6.77 -8.47 -6.99
CA VAL A 317 -7.19 -8.78 -8.37
C VAL A 317 -8.42 -7.94 -8.70
N PHE A 318 -8.49 -7.39 -9.91
CA PHE A 318 -9.64 -6.62 -10.38
C PHE A 318 -10.12 -7.09 -11.75
N LEU A 319 -11.40 -6.85 -12.02
CA LEU A 319 -12.03 -7.10 -13.31
C LEU A 319 -11.87 -5.86 -14.18
N GLN A 320 -11.22 -6.00 -15.32
CA GLN A 320 -11.24 -4.95 -16.34
C GLN A 320 -12.62 -4.98 -17.02
N GLN A 321 -13.42 -3.93 -16.80
CA GLN A 321 -14.84 -3.91 -17.18
C GLN A 321 -15.07 -3.91 -18.71
N GLU A 322 -14.11 -3.39 -19.48
CA GLU A 322 -14.22 -3.30 -20.95
C GLU A 322 -14.00 -4.66 -21.64
N GLU A 323 -13.13 -5.51 -21.11
CA GLU A 323 -12.77 -6.80 -21.73
C GLU A 323 -13.33 -8.02 -20.98
N LYS A 324 -13.90 -7.84 -19.78
CA LYS A 324 -14.35 -8.92 -18.89
C LYS A 324 -13.24 -9.92 -18.54
N GLU A 325 -12.01 -9.45 -18.52
CA GLU A 325 -10.84 -10.24 -18.12
C GLU A 325 -10.32 -9.72 -16.77
N LEU A 326 -9.78 -10.62 -15.94
CA LEU A 326 -9.20 -10.26 -14.66
C LEU A 326 -7.75 -9.84 -14.91
N VAL A 327 -7.42 -8.65 -14.47
CA VAL A 327 -6.07 -8.09 -14.52
C VAL A 327 -5.53 -8.04 -13.09
N MET A 328 -4.24 -8.37 -12.95
CA MET A 328 -3.55 -8.36 -11.67
C MET A 328 -3.05 -6.93 -11.39
N ILE A 329 -3.10 -6.49 -10.13
CA ILE A 329 -2.40 -5.26 -9.71
C ILE A 329 -0.96 -5.63 -9.41
N ASN A 330 -0.06 -4.66 -9.58
CA ASN A 330 1.40 -4.67 -9.47
C ASN A 330 2.06 -5.52 -8.36
N PHE A 331 1.34 -6.04 -7.36
CA PHE A 331 1.95 -6.89 -6.33
C PHE A 331 1.05 -8.09 -5.95
N ILE A 332 1.48 -9.29 -6.37
CA ILE A 332 0.92 -10.55 -5.88
C ILE A 332 2.04 -11.31 -5.20
N THR A 333 1.84 -11.63 -3.93
CA THR A 333 2.77 -12.45 -3.18
C THR A 333 2.50 -13.93 -3.46
N SER A 334 3.57 -14.72 -3.58
CA SER A 334 3.48 -16.16 -3.78
C SER A 334 4.29 -16.92 -2.74
N VAL A 335 3.74 -18.02 -2.23
CA VAL A 335 4.38 -18.84 -1.20
C VAL A 335 4.26 -20.32 -1.57
N GLU A 336 5.36 -21.07 -1.50
CA GLU A 336 5.32 -22.52 -1.71
C GLU A 336 4.68 -23.22 -0.50
N ILE A 337 3.55 -23.89 -0.73
CA ILE A 337 2.82 -24.62 0.30
C ILE A 337 2.38 -26.00 -0.15
N SER A 338 2.31 -26.94 0.81
CA SER A 338 1.72 -28.26 0.55
C SER A 338 0.19 -28.21 0.53
N ASN A 339 -0.46 -29.21 -0.09
CA ASN A 339 -1.92 -29.34 -0.09
C ASN A 339 -2.52 -29.38 1.32
N ASN A 340 -1.83 -30.02 2.27
CA ASN A 340 -2.27 -30.11 3.67
C ASN A 340 -2.19 -28.74 4.36
N LEU A 341 -1.09 -28.00 4.12
CA LEU A 341 -0.92 -26.65 4.64
C LEU A 341 -1.97 -25.69 4.07
N ARG A 342 -2.25 -25.79 2.76
CA ARG A 342 -3.32 -25.00 2.11
C ARG A 342 -4.69 -25.23 2.74
N ARG A 343 -5.05 -26.49 3.02
CA ARG A 343 -6.31 -26.82 3.69
C ARG A 343 -6.34 -26.20 5.10
N ARG A 344 -5.23 -26.30 5.84
CA ARG A 344 -5.11 -25.72 7.18
C ARG A 344 -5.24 -24.20 7.18
N ILE A 345 -4.61 -23.51 6.23
CA ILE A 345 -4.77 -22.06 6.02
C ILE A 345 -6.25 -21.72 5.82
N LYS A 346 -6.96 -22.45 4.94
CA LYS A 346 -8.40 -22.25 4.73
C LYS A 346 -9.21 -22.44 6.02
N GLU A 347 -8.92 -23.50 6.79
CA GLU A 347 -9.60 -23.78 8.07
C GLU A 347 -9.38 -22.67 9.11
N GLU A 348 -8.17 -22.10 9.18
CA GLU A 348 -7.85 -20.96 10.06
C GLU A 348 -8.60 -19.69 9.67
N ILE A 349 -8.61 -19.37 8.37
CA ILE A 349 -9.32 -18.20 7.86
C ILE A 349 -10.84 -18.34 8.05
N ILE A 350 -11.39 -19.56 7.93
CA ILE A 350 -12.80 -19.84 8.26
C ILE A 350 -13.08 -19.55 9.75
N ARG A 351 -12.17 -19.90 10.66
CA ARG A 351 -12.33 -19.58 12.08
C ARG A 351 -12.30 -18.07 12.34
N GLN A 352 -11.38 -17.35 11.71
CA GLN A 352 -11.33 -15.89 11.81
C GLN A 352 -12.60 -15.23 11.28
N LYS A 353 -13.17 -15.72 10.17
CA LYS A 353 -14.47 -15.28 9.69
C LYS A 353 -15.60 -15.56 10.69
N ALA A 354 -15.60 -16.74 11.31
CA ALA A 354 -16.57 -17.09 12.34
C ALA A 354 -16.47 -16.17 13.58
N MET A 355 -15.28 -15.66 13.90
CA MET A 355 -15.10 -14.64 14.94
C MET A 355 -15.77 -13.32 14.54
N LEU A 356 -15.61 -12.87 13.29
CA LEU A 356 -16.29 -11.66 12.80
C LEU A 356 -17.82 -11.82 12.75
N GLU A 357 -18.34 -13.02 12.49
CA GLU A 357 -19.78 -13.32 12.55
C GLU A 357 -20.39 -13.11 13.95
N LEU A 358 -19.59 -13.22 15.02
CA LEU A 358 -20.01 -12.89 16.38
C LEU A 358 -20.15 -11.38 16.58
N GLN A 359 -19.47 -10.57 15.76
CA GLN A 359 -19.62 -9.13 15.76
C GLN A 359 -20.85 -8.70 14.95
N GLN A 360 -21.05 -9.31 13.78
CA GLN A 360 -22.10 -8.96 12.84
C GLN A 360 -22.73 -10.23 12.26
N SER A 361 -24.00 -10.48 12.57
CA SER A 361 -24.66 -11.69 12.06
C SER A 361 -24.82 -11.64 10.53
N GLY A 362 -24.43 -12.72 9.86
CA GLY A 362 -24.57 -12.84 8.40
C GLY A 362 -23.37 -12.35 7.59
N THR A 363 -22.20 -12.13 8.21
CA THR A 363 -20.94 -11.78 7.54
C THR A 363 -20.65 -12.68 6.33
N THR A 364 -20.43 -12.07 5.18
CA THR A 364 -20.00 -12.75 3.95
C THR A 364 -18.47 -12.85 3.87
N TRP A 365 -17.94 -13.58 2.89
CA TRP A 365 -16.50 -13.55 2.61
C TRP A 365 -16.00 -12.17 2.22
N SER A 366 -16.83 -11.39 1.51
CA SER A 366 -16.48 -10.02 1.11
C SER A 366 -16.33 -9.12 2.34
N ASP A 367 -17.27 -9.21 3.28
CA ASP A 367 -17.22 -8.40 4.52
C ASP A 367 -15.99 -8.76 5.37
N PHE A 368 -15.67 -10.05 5.44
CA PHE A 368 -14.50 -10.52 6.18
C PHE A 368 -13.19 -10.04 5.54
N VAL A 369 -13.03 -10.24 4.24
CA VAL A 369 -11.79 -9.86 3.54
C VAL A 369 -11.61 -8.35 3.57
N GLN A 370 -12.68 -7.57 3.36
CA GLN A 370 -12.62 -6.11 3.42
C GLN A 370 -12.09 -5.61 4.76
N ARG A 371 -12.39 -6.29 5.88
CA ARG A 371 -11.94 -5.88 7.21
C ARG A 371 -10.62 -6.51 7.65
N HIS A 372 -10.36 -7.75 7.26
CA HIS A 372 -9.31 -8.58 7.85
C HIS A 372 -8.36 -9.20 6.82
N ALA A 373 -8.23 -8.61 5.62
CA ALA A 373 -7.24 -9.04 4.64
C ALA A 373 -5.81 -9.12 5.22
N ASN A 374 -5.41 -8.14 6.04
CA ASN A 374 -4.09 -8.19 6.67
C ASN A 374 -3.92 -9.37 7.64
N ALA A 375 -4.97 -9.71 8.42
CA ALA A 375 -4.94 -10.91 9.26
C ALA A 375 -4.78 -12.19 8.43
N VAL A 376 -5.34 -12.22 7.21
CA VAL A 376 -5.13 -13.31 6.26
C VAL A 376 -3.68 -13.38 5.80
N ARG A 377 -3.03 -12.24 5.48
CA ARG A 377 -1.60 -12.17 5.14
C ARG A 377 -0.74 -12.75 6.26
N HIS A 378 -0.91 -12.28 7.50
CA HIS A 378 -0.20 -12.80 8.67
C HIS A 378 -0.46 -14.30 8.90
N THR A 379 -1.68 -14.76 8.68
CA THR A 379 -2.03 -16.18 8.84
C THR A 379 -1.28 -17.06 7.85
N ILE A 380 -1.19 -16.63 6.59
CA ILE A 380 -0.44 -17.36 5.56
C ILE A 380 1.04 -17.38 5.92
N ASP A 381 1.63 -16.22 6.25
CA ASP A 381 3.05 -16.12 6.59
C ASP A 381 3.41 -16.93 7.85
N LEU A 382 2.66 -16.79 8.95
CA LEU A 382 2.91 -17.55 10.19
C LEU A 382 2.81 -19.07 9.98
N LEU A 383 1.87 -19.53 9.17
CA LEU A 383 1.69 -20.97 8.94
C LEU A 383 2.71 -21.52 7.94
N ALA A 384 3.19 -20.71 6.99
CA ALA A 384 4.18 -21.09 6.00
C ALA A 384 5.62 -21.01 6.53
N THR A 385 5.97 -19.88 7.17
CA THR A 385 7.33 -19.55 7.58
C THR A 385 7.65 -20.06 8.99
N TRP A 386 6.71 -19.95 9.94
CA TRP A 386 6.95 -20.28 11.36
C TRP A 386 6.51 -21.69 11.75
N ALA A 387 5.98 -22.48 10.82
CA ALA A 387 5.50 -23.84 11.01
C ALA A 387 4.52 -24.02 12.21
N ARG A 388 3.76 -22.97 12.58
CA ARG A 388 2.78 -23.02 13.67
C ARG A 388 1.70 -24.07 13.37
N VAL A 389 1.18 -24.75 14.41
CA VAL A 389 0.14 -25.77 14.23
C VAL A 389 -1.23 -25.12 14.06
N ASN A 390 -1.56 -24.17 14.92
CA ASN A 390 -2.70 -23.27 14.77
C ASN A 390 -2.31 -21.85 15.18
N VAL A 391 -3.03 -20.85 14.68
CA VAL A 391 -2.84 -19.43 15.04
C VAL A 391 -4.06 -18.82 15.75
N THR A 392 -5.20 -19.52 15.74
CA THR A 392 -6.39 -19.15 16.52
C THR A 392 -6.88 -20.31 17.37
N SER A 393 -7.47 -19.99 18.53
CA SER A 393 -8.01 -20.98 19.46
C SER A 393 -9.48 -21.26 19.19
N TYR A 394 -9.86 -22.54 19.11
CA TYR A 394 -11.26 -22.96 18.98
C TYR A 394 -12.15 -22.43 20.11
N ALA A 395 -11.57 -22.21 21.30
CA ALA A 395 -12.27 -21.70 22.45
C ALA A 395 -12.89 -20.31 22.21
N GLN A 396 -12.35 -19.51 21.29
CA GLN A 396 -12.89 -18.17 21.00
C GLN A 396 -14.25 -18.23 20.32
N VAL A 397 -14.47 -19.22 19.44
CA VAL A 397 -15.71 -19.35 18.65
C VAL A 397 -16.74 -20.23 19.37
N GLU A 398 -16.30 -21.28 20.07
CA GLU A 398 -17.19 -22.25 20.72
C GLU A 398 -17.75 -21.78 22.07
N ARG A 399 -17.29 -20.63 22.56
CA ARG A 399 -17.68 -20.06 23.84
C ARG A 399 -19.16 -19.67 23.85
N LYS A 400 -19.83 -19.97 24.97
CA LYS A 400 -21.20 -19.49 25.21
C LYS A 400 -21.17 -18.08 25.79
N PHE A 401 -21.56 -17.11 24.99
CA PHE A 401 -21.67 -15.71 25.41
C PHE A 401 -22.95 -15.45 26.21
N PRO A 402 -22.90 -14.57 27.22
CA PRO A 402 -24.11 -14.12 27.93
C PRO A 402 -25.16 -13.59 26.95
N GLN A 403 -26.42 -13.94 27.18
CA GLN A 403 -27.55 -13.48 26.38
C GLN A 403 -28.40 -12.54 27.22
N PRO A 404 -28.99 -11.48 26.62
CA PRO A 404 -29.87 -10.59 27.34
C PRO A 404 -31.09 -11.34 27.88
N PRO A 405 -31.68 -10.88 28.99
CA PRO A 405 -32.89 -11.49 29.54
C PRO A 405 -34.02 -11.47 28.49
N SER A 406 -34.77 -12.56 28.36
CA SER A 406 -35.87 -12.68 27.38
C SER A 406 -37.09 -11.83 27.72
N ASP A 407 -37.10 -11.20 28.91
CA ASP A 407 -38.18 -10.35 29.38
C ASP A 407 -38.10 -8.99 28.67
N GLY A 408 -38.94 -8.81 27.65
CA GLY A 408 -38.95 -7.72 26.67
C GLY A 408 -39.26 -6.31 27.18
N ASN A 409 -38.73 -5.91 28.34
CA ASN A 409 -38.70 -4.50 28.71
C ASN A 409 -37.61 -3.80 27.89
N ALA A 410 -37.99 -2.77 27.14
CA ALA A 410 -37.05 -1.92 26.42
C ALA A 410 -36.06 -1.30 27.42
N ILE A 411 -34.80 -1.73 27.35
CA ILE A 411 -33.73 -1.20 28.18
C ILE A 411 -33.34 0.17 27.62
N ILE A 412 -33.39 1.19 28.47
CA ILE A 412 -32.96 2.54 28.09
C ILE A 412 -31.44 2.60 28.20
N ILE A 413 -30.76 2.56 27.06
CA ILE A 413 -29.32 2.77 26.98
C ILE A 413 -29.01 4.26 27.21
N ASN A 414 -28.05 4.56 28.08
CA ASN A 414 -27.62 5.93 28.30
C ASN A 414 -26.83 6.43 27.07
N SER A 415 -27.39 7.42 26.35
CA SER A 415 -26.79 7.99 25.14
C SER A 415 -25.53 8.80 25.43
N GLU A 416 -25.46 9.48 26.57
CA GLU A 416 -24.30 10.29 26.96
C GLU A 416 -23.04 9.43 27.15
N VAL A 417 -23.16 8.21 27.71
CA VAL A 417 -22.03 7.25 27.76
C VAL A 417 -21.55 6.90 26.36
N THR A 418 -22.48 6.63 25.43
CA THR A 418 -22.18 6.26 24.04
C THR A 418 -21.48 7.40 23.29
N GLU A 419 -21.96 8.63 23.46
CA GLU A 419 -21.36 9.85 22.89
C GLU A 419 -19.96 10.11 23.44
N LEU A 420 -19.75 9.92 24.75
CA LEU A 420 -18.44 10.09 25.37
C LEU A 420 -17.43 9.06 24.85
N ILE A 421 -17.83 7.79 24.67
CA ILE A 421 -16.96 6.77 24.06
C ILE A 421 -16.52 7.22 22.66
N GLY A 422 -17.48 7.60 21.81
CA GLY A 422 -17.20 8.02 20.43
C GLY A 422 -16.34 9.29 20.34
N ARG A 423 -16.46 10.20 21.31
CA ARG A 423 -15.66 11.43 21.36
C ARG A 423 -14.23 11.21 21.84
N PHE A 424 -14.03 10.36 22.84
CA PHE A 424 -12.74 10.22 23.51
C PHE A 424 -11.85 9.14 22.90
N MET A 425 -12.39 8.08 22.33
CA MET A 425 -11.55 7.02 21.72
C MET A 425 -10.58 7.53 20.65
N PRO A 426 -10.98 8.40 19.70
CA PRO A 426 -10.03 8.98 18.74
C PRO A 426 -8.91 9.80 19.38
N GLN A 427 -9.16 10.44 20.53
CA GLN A 427 -8.14 11.22 21.26
C GLN A 427 -7.07 10.32 21.91
N PHE A 428 -7.35 9.03 22.04
CA PHE A 428 -6.41 8.02 22.54
C PHE A 428 -5.82 7.15 21.41
N GLY A 429 -5.94 7.57 20.15
CA GLY A 429 -5.35 6.86 19.00
C GLY A 429 -6.17 5.66 18.50
N TYR A 430 -7.38 5.44 19.01
CA TYR A 430 -8.25 4.38 18.51
C TYR A 430 -8.95 4.77 17.21
N SER A 431 -9.15 3.78 16.34
CA SER A 431 -9.88 4.00 15.10
C SER A 431 -11.37 4.29 15.36
N ARG A 432 -12.03 4.86 14.35
CA ARG A 432 -13.49 5.01 14.35
C ARG A 432 -14.21 3.67 14.49
N HIS A 433 -13.65 2.58 13.93
CA HIS A 433 -14.21 1.25 14.08
C HIS A 433 -14.14 0.75 15.53
N ASP A 434 -13.01 0.97 16.19
CA ASP A 434 -12.82 0.62 17.61
C ASP A 434 -13.84 1.33 18.49
N ALA A 435 -14.13 2.60 18.21
CA ALA A 435 -15.16 3.35 18.90
C ALA A 435 -16.55 2.69 18.76
N VAL A 436 -16.89 2.19 17.58
CA VAL A 436 -18.15 1.46 17.36
C VAL A 436 -18.18 0.14 18.13
N LEU A 437 -17.08 -0.62 18.16
CA LEU A 437 -16.99 -1.86 18.92
C LEU A 437 -17.08 -1.63 20.44
N ALA A 438 -16.46 -0.58 20.96
CA ALA A 438 -16.57 -0.20 22.36
C ALA A 438 -17.98 0.29 22.72
N GLN A 439 -18.64 1.05 21.83
CA GLN A 439 -20.05 1.42 21.99
C GLN A 439 -20.95 0.18 22.00
N LYS A 440 -20.67 -0.80 21.14
CA LYS A 440 -21.36 -2.10 21.16
C LYS A 440 -21.13 -2.84 22.49
N MET A 441 -19.91 -2.84 23.03
CA MET A 441 -19.64 -3.41 24.36
C MET A 441 -20.48 -2.75 25.45
N TRP A 442 -20.61 -1.42 25.42
CA TRP A 442 -21.49 -0.69 26.34
C TRP A 442 -22.96 -1.10 26.16
N GLN A 443 -23.43 -1.20 24.92
CA GLN A 443 -24.80 -1.61 24.61
C GLN A 443 -25.06 -3.02 25.12
N ASP A 444 -24.21 -3.98 24.81
CA ASP A 444 -24.35 -5.36 25.25
C ASP A 444 -24.37 -5.45 26.79
N PHE A 445 -23.49 -4.71 27.47
CA PHE A 445 -23.49 -4.65 28.93
C PHE A 445 -24.80 -4.07 29.48
N ALA A 446 -25.29 -2.97 28.89
CA ALA A 446 -26.54 -2.35 29.29
C ALA A 446 -27.73 -3.30 29.07
N HIS A 447 -27.72 -4.11 28.01
CA HIS A 447 -28.79 -5.08 27.73
C HIS A 447 -28.85 -6.25 28.72
N MET A 448 -27.78 -6.49 29.50
CA MET A 448 -27.78 -7.54 30.52
C MET A 448 -28.56 -7.15 31.79
N GLY A 449 -28.87 -5.87 32.00
CA GLY A 449 -29.67 -5.42 33.14
C GLY A 449 -29.66 -3.90 33.34
N THR A 450 -30.51 -3.40 34.25
CA THR A 450 -30.63 -1.95 34.49
C THR A 450 -29.38 -1.39 35.18
N VAL A 451 -28.61 -0.58 34.45
CA VAL A 451 -27.43 0.13 34.98
C VAL A 451 -27.85 1.53 35.47
N ASN A 452 -27.63 1.81 36.76
CA ASN A 452 -27.83 3.16 37.29
C ASN A 452 -26.63 4.07 36.96
N VAL A 453 -26.75 4.83 35.87
CA VAL A 453 -25.72 5.76 35.39
C VAL A 453 -25.85 7.11 36.10
N ARG A 454 -25.08 7.32 37.17
CA ARG A 454 -24.99 8.63 37.86
C ARG A 454 -24.00 9.60 37.20
N LYS A 455 -22.85 9.08 36.74
CA LYS A 455 -21.79 9.84 36.08
C LYS A 455 -21.38 9.12 34.79
N PRO A 456 -21.88 9.55 33.63
CA PRO A 456 -21.62 8.90 32.34
C PRO A 456 -20.14 8.72 32.01
N ALA A 457 -19.32 9.74 32.28
CA ALA A 457 -17.86 9.68 32.09
C ALA A 457 -17.21 8.49 32.80
N ALA A 458 -17.65 8.12 34.00
CA ALA A 458 -17.06 7.00 34.75
C ALA A 458 -17.39 5.63 34.13
N TRP A 459 -18.49 5.52 33.39
CA TRP A 459 -18.82 4.30 32.63
C TRP A 459 -18.12 4.30 31.28
N ALA A 460 -18.06 5.43 30.58
CA ALA A 460 -17.32 5.56 29.33
C ALA A 460 -15.82 5.23 29.52
N SER A 461 -15.16 5.80 30.54
CA SER A 461 -13.77 5.46 30.86
C SER A 461 -13.58 3.97 31.16
N ALA A 462 -14.53 3.34 31.86
CA ALA A 462 -14.46 1.93 32.18
C ALA A 462 -14.63 1.03 30.95
N VAL A 463 -15.46 1.43 29.99
CA VAL A 463 -15.62 0.74 28.70
C VAL A 463 -14.36 0.87 27.86
N ILE A 464 -13.80 2.07 27.72
CA ILE A 464 -12.54 2.30 26.98
C ILE A 464 -11.41 1.49 27.60
N PHE A 465 -11.28 1.52 28.92
CA PHE A 465 -10.30 0.72 29.65
C PHE A 465 -10.51 -0.78 29.45
N SER A 466 -11.75 -1.25 29.48
CA SER A 466 -12.07 -2.66 29.24
C SER A 466 -11.74 -3.10 27.81
N TYR A 467 -12.04 -2.23 26.83
CA TYR A 467 -11.73 -2.45 25.41
C TYR A 467 -10.23 -2.52 25.15
N SER A 468 -9.47 -1.62 25.76
CA SER A 468 -8.00 -1.63 25.68
C SER A 468 -7.41 -2.95 26.19
N GLN A 469 -7.87 -3.43 27.35
CA GLN A 469 -7.35 -4.65 27.98
C GLN A 469 -7.62 -5.94 27.20
N ILE A 470 -8.71 -6.01 26.45
CA ILE A 470 -9.03 -7.21 25.67
C ILE A 470 -8.31 -7.23 24.32
N ASN A 471 -7.95 -6.06 23.76
CA ASN A 471 -7.36 -5.94 22.43
C ASN A 471 -5.84 -5.74 22.45
N SER A 472 -5.31 -5.00 23.43
CA SER A 472 -3.90 -4.64 23.50
C SER A 472 -3.20 -5.40 24.63
N GLY A 473 -2.04 -5.98 24.34
CA GLY A 473 -1.17 -6.60 25.35
C GLY A 473 -0.35 -5.55 26.11
N GLU A 474 0.51 -4.82 25.39
CA GLU A 474 1.48 -3.88 25.98
C GLU A 474 1.12 -2.39 25.78
N SER A 475 0.23 -2.07 24.82
CA SER A 475 -0.22 -0.71 24.50
C SER A 475 -1.51 -0.29 25.23
N GLU A 476 -1.74 -0.82 26.45
CA GLU A 476 -2.94 -0.51 27.22
C GLU A 476 -3.00 0.98 27.61
N VAL A 477 -4.15 1.64 27.41
CA VAL A 477 -4.32 3.02 27.89
C VAL A 477 -4.36 3.02 29.42
N PRO A 478 -3.43 3.71 30.11
CA PRO A 478 -3.38 3.70 31.56
C PRO A 478 -4.67 4.27 32.19
N ALA A 479 -5.12 3.65 33.28
CA ALA A 479 -6.29 4.12 34.02
C ALA A 479 -6.08 5.54 34.59
N GLU A 480 -4.83 5.92 34.84
CA GLU A 480 -4.34 7.27 35.13
C GLU A 480 -4.81 8.28 34.09
N THR A 481 -4.43 8.05 32.84
CA THR A 481 -4.72 8.93 31.70
C THR A 481 -6.22 9.09 31.52
N LEU A 482 -6.97 7.98 31.58
CA LEU A 482 -8.44 8.03 31.47
C LEU A 482 -9.10 8.79 32.63
N ALA A 483 -8.58 8.64 33.85
CA ALA A 483 -9.11 9.33 35.02
C ALA A 483 -8.91 10.84 34.93
N GLU A 484 -7.73 11.28 34.45
CA GLU A 484 -7.38 12.67 34.26
C GLU A 484 -8.20 13.31 33.13
N GLU A 485 -8.16 12.73 31.93
CA GLU A 485 -8.82 13.30 30.74
C GLU A 485 -10.35 13.33 30.84
N MET A 486 -10.94 12.32 31.50
CA MET A 486 -12.40 12.24 31.66
C MET A 486 -12.89 12.79 33.01
N ALA A 487 -11.99 13.37 33.80
CA ALA A 487 -12.24 13.96 35.11
C ALA A 487 -13.00 13.03 36.08
N VAL A 488 -12.57 11.77 36.19
CA VAL A 488 -13.17 10.72 37.05
C VAL A 488 -12.13 10.14 38.01
N SER A 489 -12.57 9.39 39.04
CA SER A 489 -11.61 8.70 39.92
C SER A 489 -11.19 7.36 39.32
N LYS A 490 -9.91 7.00 39.43
CA LYS A 490 -9.40 5.66 39.07
C LYS A 490 -10.22 4.53 39.70
N SER A 491 -10.59 4.70 40.97
CA SER A 491 -11.43 3.73 41.69
C SER A 491 -12.78 3.48 41.01
N SER A 492 -13.39 4.52 40.42
CA SER A 492 -14.66 4.37 39.71
C SER A 492 -14.50 3.61 38.39
N ILE A 493 -13.38 3.84 37.67
CA ILE A 493 -13.01 3.09 36.47
C ILE A 493 -12.86 1.61 36.81
N SER A 494 -12.02 1.28 37.81
CA SER A 494 -11.75 -0.12 38.18
C SER A 494 -13.01 -0.87 38.63
N VAL A 495 -13.88 -0.23 39.43
CA VAL A 495 -15.13 -0.85 39.92
C VAL A 495 -16.11 -1.09 38.77
N ASN A 496 -16.29 -0.12 37.88
CA ASN A 496 -17.19 -0.28 36.73
C ASN A 496 -16.64 -1.30 35.72
N ARG A 497 -15.32 -1.29 35.46
CA ARG A 497 -14.65 -2.30 34.62
C ARG A 497 -14.85 -3.70 35.16
N ALA A 498 -14.68 -3.91 36.47
CA ALA A 498 -14.89 -5.23 37.07
C ALA A 498 -16.31 -5.76 36.81
N LYS A 499 -17.32 -4.90 36.90
CA LYS A 499 -18.72 -5.26 36.57
C LYS A 499 -18.89 -5.61 35.10
N ILE A 500 -18.30 -4.83 34.19
CA ILE A 500 -18.38 -5.09 32.75
C ILE A 500 -17.76 -6.47 32.45
N PHE A 501 -16.56 -6.74 32.97
CA PHE A 501 -15.87 -8.03 32.81
C PHE A 501 -16.69 -9.20 33.37
N GLU A 502 -17.27 -9.05 34.55
CA GLU A 502 -18.05 -10.12 35.19
C GLU A 502 -19.34 -10.42 34.41
N VAL A 503 -20.09 -9.37 34.06
CA VAL A 503 -21.41 -9.50 33.40
C VAL A 503 -21.28 -10.00 31.98
N LEU A 504 -20.38 -9.41 31.19
CA LEU A 504 -20.15 -9.83 29.82
C LEU A 504 -19.24 -11.06 29.73
N LYS A 505 -18.64 -11.48 30.85
CA LYS A 505 -17.59 -12.49 30.90
C LYS A 505 -16.50 -12.14 29.89
N LEU A 506 -15.90 -10.95 29.96
CA LEU A 506 -14.86 -10.58 28.99
C LEU A 506 -13.59 -11.41 29.21
N GLU A 507 -12.98 -11.85 28.11
CA GLU A 507 -11.68 -12.51 28.06
C GLU A 507 -10.76 -11.77 27.09
N ARG A 508 -9.44 -12.02 27.17
CA ARG A 508 -8.48 -11.45 26.21
C ARG A 508 -8.84 -11.95 24.81
N TYR A 509 -8.82 -11.04 23.84
CA TYR A 509 -9.24 -11.28 22.46
C TYR A 509 -10.69 -11.80 22.33
N ASP A 510 -11.63 -11.26 23.13
CA ASP A 510 -13.05 -11.58 23.01
C ASP A 510 -13.56 -11.18 21.62
N PRO A 511 -13.99 -12.15 20.78
CA PRO A 511 -14.27 -11.91 19.37
C PRO A 511 -15.42 -10.92 19.13
N ARG A 512 -16.30 -10.69 20.11
CA ARG A 512 -17.43 -9.75 19.99
C ARG A 512 -16.99 -8.29 19.86
N TYR A 513 -15.79 -7.97 20.34
CA TYR A 513 -15.24 -6.61 20.43
C TYR A 513 -13.75 -6.58 20.00
N LEU A 514 -13.37 -7.50 19.13
CA LEU A 514 -11.99 -7.67 18.68
C LEU A 514 -11.66 -6.64 17.59
N SER A 515 -10.63 -5.83 17.81
CA SER A 515 -10.11 -4.86 16.85
C SER A 515 -9.25 -5.52 15.77
N GLU A 516 -8.88 -4.78 14.73
CA GLU A 516 -7.89 -5.21 13.73
C GLU A 516 -6.53 -5.51 14.39
N GLU A 517 -6.08 -4.62 15.27
CA GLU A 517 -4.84 -4.80 16.04
C GLU A 517 -4.93 -6.03 16.96
N GLY A 518 -6.06 -6.20 17.65
CA GLY A 518 -6.32 -7.35 18.51
C GLY A 518 -6.34 -8.66 17.72
N MET A 519 -6.92 -8.65 16.50
CA MET A 519 -6.90 -9.81 15.60
C MET A 519 -5.48 -10.16 15.18
N VAL A 520 -4.66 -9.18 14.76
CA VAL A 520 -3.26 -9.44 14.41
C VAL A 520 -2.51 -9.95 15.64
N ALA A 521 -2.59 -9.28 16.78
CA ALA A 521 -1.91 -9.68 18.01
C ALA A 521 -2.29 -11.10 18.47
N LEU A 522 -3.56 -11.47 18.35
CA LEU A 522 -4.04 -12.81 18.64
C LEU A 522 -3.31 -13.91 17.85
N LEU A 523 -3.01 -13.69 16.57
CA LEU A 523 -2.32 -14.67 15.73
C LEU A 523 -0.92 -15.01 16.25
N TYR A 524 -0.32 -14.05 16.97
CA TYR A 524 1.02 -14.15 17.54
C TYR A 524 1.01 -14.65 18.99
N ASP A 525 -0.11 -14.51 19.72
CA ASP A 525 -0.25 -14.93 21.12
C ASP A 525 -0.06 -16.46 21.23
N LEU A 526 1.02 -16.84 21.91
CA LEU A 526 1.41 -18.23 22.13
C LEU A 526 0.54 -18.82 23.25
N GLN A 527 -0.66 -19.29 22.92
CA GLN A 527 -1.46 -20.10 23.86
C GLN A 527 -0.89 -21.49 24.06
#